data_AF-A0A377K149-F1
#
_entry.id   AF-A0A377K149-F1
#
_cell.length_a   1.000
_cell.length_b   1.000
_cell.length_c   1.000
_cell.angle_alpha   90.00
_cell.angle_beta   90.00
_cell.angle_gamma   90.00
#
_symmetry.space_group_name_H-M   'P 1'
#
loop_
_entity.id
_entity.type
_entity.pdbx_description
1 polymer ?
#
loop_
_entity_poly.entity_id
_entity_poly.type
_entity_poly.pdbx_seq_one_letter_code
_entity_poly.pdbx_strand_id
1 'polypeptide(L)'
;MMAAVVIAVGVMMFAARSIGDFVERHPSVKMLALSFLILVGFTLILESFDIHVPKGYIYFAMFFSIAVESLNLIRNKKNPL
;
A
#
# COMPACT_ATOMS: atom_id res chain seq x y z
N MET A 1 -10.65 14.55 -18.14
CA MET A 1 -10.14 14.34 -16.76
C MET A 1 -11.21 13.85 -15.80
N MET A 2 -12.32 14.57 -15.60
CA MET A 2 -13.32 14.19 -14.59
C MET A 2 -13.92 12.79 -14.77
N ALA A 3 -14.28 12.38 -16.00
CA ALA A 3 -14.80 11.03 -16.26
C ALA A 3 -13.82 9.92 -15.85
N ALA A 4 -12.52 10.09 -16.09
CA ALA A 4 -11.50 9.11 -15.72
C ALA A 4 -11.36 8.97 -14.19
N VAL A 5 -11.43 10.09 -13.45
CA VAL A 5 -11.40 10.09 -11.98
C VAL A 5 -12.61 9.35 -11.42
N VAL A 6 -13.80 9.64 -11.94
CA VAL A 6 -15.05 8.98 -11.49
C VAL A 6 -14.98 7.47 -11.73
N ILE A 7 -14.52 7.04 -12.92
CA ILE A 7 -14.34 5.61 -13.22
C ILE A 7 -13.32 4.98 -12.26
N ALA A 8 -12.17 5.63 -12.02
CA ALA A 8 -11.15 5.13 -11.12
C ALA A 8 -11.66 4.96 -9.68
N VAL A 9 -12.40 5.95 -9.16
CA VAL A 9 -13.03 5.87 -7.83
C VAL A 9 -14.06 4.75 -7.78
N GLY A 10 -14.88 4.60 -8.83
CA GLY A 10 -15.84 3.48 -8.93
C GLY A 10 -15.16 2.11 -8.84
N VAL A 11 -14.05 1.92 -9.55
CA VAL A 11 -13.25 0.68 -9.50
C VAL A 11 -12.64 0.47 -8.10
N MET A 12 -12.11 1.53 -7.47
CA MET A 12 -11.57 1.44 -6.11
C MET A 12 -12.64 1.02 -5.10
N MET A 13 -13.84 1.60 -5.15
CA MET A 13 -14.94 1.24 -4.26
C MET A 13 -15.40 -0.21 -4.47
N PHE A 14 -15.46 -0.67 -5.72
CA PHE A 14 -15.78 -2.06 -6.04
C PHE A 14 -14.74 -3.04 -5.47
N ALA A 15 -13.45 -2.72 -5.59
CA ALA A 15 -12.36 -3.55 -5.10
C ALA A 15 -12.15 -3.47 -3.57
N ALA A 16 -12.63 -2.41 -2.91
CA ALA A 16 -12.36 -2.11 -1.51
C ALA A 16 -12.70 -3.27 -0.56
N ARG A 17 -13.84 -3.95 -0.80
CA ARG A 17 -14.24 -5.09 0.04
C ARG A 17 -13.27 -6.27 -0.06
N SER A 18 -12.90 -6.66 -1.28
CA SER A 18 -11.95 -7.77 -1.49
C SER A 18 -10.56 -7.44 -0.96
N ILE A 19 -10.12 -6.19 -1.10
CA ILE A 19 -8.83 -5.75 -0.56
C ILE A 19 -8.87 -5.74 0.97
N GLY A 20 -9.96 -5.24 1.56
CA GLY A 20 -10.18 -5.23 3.01
C GLY A 20 -10.12 -6.63 3.63
N ASP A 21 -10.86 -7.58 3.06
CA ASP A 21 -10.88 -8.97 3.54
C ASP A 21 -9.49 -9.63 3.45
N PHE A 22 -8.70 -9.31 2.41
CA PHE A 22 -7.32 -9.79 2.27
C PHE A 22 -6.39 -9.21 3.34
N VAL A 23 -6.49 -7.90 3.58
CA VAL A 23 -5.69 -7.19 4.59
C VAL A 23 -6.02 -7.70 6.00
N GLU A 24 -7.28 -8.01 6.28
CA GLU A 24 -7.71 -8.51 7.59
C GLU A 24 -7.23 -9.94 7.87
N ARG A 25 -7.16 -10.80 6.84
CA ARG A 25 -6.61 -12.16 6.93
C ARG A 25 -5.09 -12.21 7.11
N HIS A 26 -4.38 -11.13 6.75
CA HIS A 26 -2.91 -11.07 6.79
C HIS A 26 -2.44 -9.87 7.64
N PRO A 27 -2.22 -10.06 8.96
CA PRO A 27 -1.87 -8.98 9.88
C PRO A 27 -0.63 -8.17 9.47
N SER A 28 0.37 -8.82 8.86
CA SER A 28 1.58 -8.18 8.36
C SER A 28 1.30 -7.27 7.15
N VAL A 29 0.39 -7.66 6.25
CA VAL A 29 -0.08 -6.81 5.15
C VAL A 29 -0.85 -5.59 5.69
N LYS A 30 -1.66 -5.75 6.73
CA LYS A 30 -2.35 -4.64 7.41
C LYS A 30 -1.38 -3.61 7.96
N MET A 31 -0.33 -4.07 8.64
CA MET A 31 0.72 -3.19 9.14
C MET A 31 1.43 -2.46 7.99
N LEU A 32 1.74 -3.17 6.89
CA LEU A 32 2.37 -2.57 5.72
C LEU A 32 1.51 -1.44 5.10
N ALA A 33 0.20 -1.68 4.96
CA ALA A 33 -0.73 -0.69 4.42
C ALA A 33 -0.79 0.58 5.31
N LEU A 34 -0.85 0.42 6.63
CA LEU A 34 -0.84 1.54 7.57
C LEU A 34 0.48 2.32 7.50
N SER A 35 1.61 1.62 7.38
CA SER A 35 2.92 2.26 7.21
C SER A 35 3.03 3.06 5.90
N PHE A 36 2.52 2.54 4.78
CA PHE A 36 2.48 3.30 3.53
C PHE A 36 1.55 4.51 3.61
N LEU A 37 0.42 4.41 4.30
CA LEU A 37 -0.47 5.55 4.52
C LEU A 37 0.26 6.68 5.27
N ILE A 38 1.03 6.34 6.31
CA ILE A 38 1.86 7.30 7.05
C ILE A 38 2.97 7.86 6.16
N LEU A 39 3.69 7.01 5.41
CA LEU A 39 4.77 7.44 4.51
C LEU A 39 4.25 8.44 3.47
N VAL A 40 3.14 8.12 2.79
CA VAL A 40 2.55 8.98 1.77
C VAL A 40 1.99 10.26 2.39
N GLY A 41 1.37 10.18 3.57
CA GLY A 41 0.92 11.37 4.31
C GLY A 41 2.09 12.31 4.64
N PHE A 42 3.20 11.76 5.12
CA PHE A 42 4.41 12.53 5.42
C PHE A 42 5.03 13.14 4.16
N THR A 43 5.08 12.39 3.06
CA THR A 43 5.65 12.90 1.80
C THR A 43 4.80 14.04 1.24
N LEU A 44 3.48 13.99 1.38
CA LEU A 44 2.59 15.08 0.99
C LEU A 44 2.81 16.34 1.83
N ILE A 45 3.09 16.18 3.14
CA ILE A 45 3.43 17.31 4.01
C ILE A 45 4.74 17.95 3.53
N LEU A 46 5.77 17.15 3.27
CA LEU A 46 7.06 17.66 2.75
C LEU A 46 6.92 18.37 1.40
N GLU A 47 6.18 17.78 0.46
CA GLU A 47 5.89 18.39 -0.83
C GLU A 47 5.12 19.71 -0.68
N SER A 48 4.25 19.83 0.34
CA SER A 48 3.56 21.09 0.67
C SER A 48 4.50 22.18 1.18
N PHE A 49 5.68 21.83 1.70
CA PHE A 49 6.74 22.76 2.10
C PHE A 49 7.81 22.96 1.01
N ASP A 50 7.49 22.66 -0.25
CA ASP A 50 8.42 22.69 -1.40
C ASP A 50 9.64 21.73 -1.28
N ILE A 51 9.62 20.81 -0.31
CA ILE A 51 10.65 19.77 -0.18
C ILE A 51 10.29 18.61 -1.09
N HIS A 52 11.00 18.53 -2.22
CA HIS A 52 10.76 17.52 -3.23
C HIS A 52 11.38 16.18 -2.81
N VAL A 53 10.52 15.22 -2.42
CA VAL A 53 10.94 13.83 -2.19
C VAL A 53 10.96 13.11 -3.54
N PRO A 54 12.10 12.54 -3.98
CA PRO A 54 12.12 11.82 -5.24
C PRO A 54 11.21 10.57 -5.16
N LYS A 55 10.14 10.58 -5.96
CA LYS A 55 9.09 9.55 -5.96
C LYS A 55 9.62 8.14 -6.17
N GLY A 56 10.76 8.01 -6.86
CA GLY A 56 11.47 6.74 -7.04
C GLY A 56 11.82 6.04 -5.73
N TYR A 57 12.17 6.78 -4.67
CA TYR A 57 12.44 6.18 -3.35
C TYR A 57 11.18 5.56 -2.74
N ILE A 58 10.04 6.25 -2.84
CA ILE A 58 8.76 5.76 -2.33
C ILE A 58 8.32 4.52 -3.12
N TYR A 59 8.44 4.57 -4.45
CA TYR A 59 8.07 3.44 -5.31
C TYR A 59 8.97 2.22 -5.08
N PHE A 60 10.27 2.43 -4.90
CA PHE A 60 11.22 1.37 -4.56
C PHE A 60 10.90 0.76 -3.18
N ALA A 61 10.63 1.60 -2.18
CA ALA A 61 10.23 1.13 -0.85
C ALA A 61 8.94 0.31 -0.91
N MET A 62 7.92 0.78 -1.66
CA MET A 62 6.67 0.04 -1.84
C MET A 62 6.89 -1.32 -2.49
N PHE A 63 7.64 -1.37 -3.58
CA PHE A 63 7.96 -2.62 -4.28
C PHE A 63 8.74 -3.60 -3.40
N PHE A 64 9.81 -3.13 -2.76
CA PHE A 64 10.67 -3.96 -1.91
C PHE A 64 9.88 -4.54 -0.74
N SER A 65 9.08 -3.73 -0.06
CA SER A 65 8.23 -4.18 1.04
C SER A 65 7.20 -5.24 0.60
N ILE A 66 6.56 -5.07 -0.55
CA ILE A 66 5.62 -6.08 -1.09
C ILE A 66 6.38 -7.38 -1.43
N ALA A 67 7.58 -7.29 -1.99
CA ALA A 67 8.40 -8.47 -2.29
C ALA A 67 8.77 -9.23 -1.02
N VAL A 68 9.24 -8.53 0.02
CA VAL A 68 9.57 -9.11 1.33
C VAL A 68 8.33 -9.71 1.99
N GLU A 69 7.20 -9.02 1.95
CA GLU A 69 5.95 -9.49 2.54
C GLU A 69 5.42 -10.73 1.81
N SER A 70 5.55 -10.79 0.50
CA SER A 70 5.20 -11.98 -0.30
C SER A 70 6.04 -13.20 0.13
N LEU A 71 7.34 -13.02 0.34
CA LEU A 71 8.21 -14.07 0.87
C LEU A 71 7.81 -14.48 2.30
N ASN A 72 7.45 -13.52 3.15
CA ASN A 72 7.01 -13.77 4.52
C ASN A 72 5.70 -14.58 4.54
N LEU A 73 4.72 -14.25 3.70
CA LEU A 73 3.47 -14.99 3.55
C LEU A 73 3.72 -16.44 3.07
N ILE A 74 4.62 -16.64 2.10
CA ILE A 74 5.00 -17.98 1.62
C ILE A 74 5.65 -18.79 2.74
N ARG A 75 6.54 -18.18 3.54
CA ARG A 75 7.19 -18.83 4.68
C ARG A 75 6.19 -19.21 5.76
N ASN A 76 5.28 -18.32 6.12
CA ASN A 76 4.31 -18.55 7.20
C ASN A 76 3.33 -19.70 6.87
N LYS A 77 3.08 -19.95 5.58
CA LYS A 77 2.26 -21.07 5.10
C LYS A 77 2.91 -22.45 5.32
N LYS A 78 4.24 -22.51 5.55
CA LYS A 78 5.01 -23.76 5.73
C LYS A 78 5.16 -24.21 7.18
N ASN A 79 4.81 -23.39 8.17
CA ASN A 79 4.94 -23.75 9.59
C ASN A 79 3.61 -23.48 10.33
N PRO A 80 2.59 -24.34 10.17
CA PRO A 80 1.52 -24.43 11.14
C PRO A 80 2.07 -25.18 12.35
N LEU A 81 2.49 -24.46 13.38
CA LEU A 81 2.64 -25.05 14.71
C LEU A 81 1.24 -25.32 15.29
#